data_AF-A0A2K2U589-F1
#
_entry.id   AF-A0A2K2U589-F1
#
_cell.length_a   1.000
_cell.length_b   1.000
_cell.length_c   1.000
_cell.angle_alpha   90.00
_cell.angle_beta   90.00
_cell.angle_gamma   90.00
#
_symmetry.space_group_name_H-M   'P 1'
#
loop_
_entity.id
_entity.type
_entity.pdbx_description
1 polymer ?
#
loop_
_entity_poly.entity_id
_entity_poly.type
_entity_poly.pdbx_seq_one_letter_code
_entity_poly.pdbx_strand_id
1 'polypeptide(L)'
;MTDAEASTTARERERGTRGAGAKGAGTASRTRSVAFVGLTIALMSVSAWVSVPLGPVPFTLQTFVMVFALLALAPKECLAAIAGYLILGGVGLPLFSSMRGGLGVLAGPTGGFLWGFLVGAALALALRHALSSLADRGGFAQVTADLAACVAFVVVSYACGCFQYMLVAGVDLPAA
;
A
#
# COMPACT_ATOMS: atom_id res chain seq x y z
N MET A 1 59.90 -31.22 1.74
CA MET A 1 58.81 -31.66 2.64
C MET A 1 58.13 -30.49 3.36
N THR A 2 58.75 -29.30 3.37
CA THR A 2 58.29 -28.06 4.04
C THR A 2 57.26 -27.22 3.26
N ASP A 3 57.17 -27.32 1.93
CA ASP A 3 56.23 -26.50 1.14
C ASP A 3 54.78 -27.04 1.11
N ALA A 4 54.60 -28.34 1.37
CA ALA A 4 53.27 -28.97 1.37
C ALA A 4 52.46 -28.63 2.64
N GLU A 5 53.12 -28.50 3.79
CA GLU A 5 52.47 -28.13 5.05
C GLU A 5 52.03 -26.66 5.03
N ALA A 6 52.84 -25.76 4.47
CA ALA A 6 52.53 -24.34 4.37
C ALA A 6 51.30 -24.05 3.48
N SER A 7 51.15 -24.80 2.38
CA SER A 7 49.98 -24.66 1.49
C SER A 7 48.69 -25.23 2.08
N THR A 8 48.81 -26.21 2.98
CA THR A 8 47.67 -26.81 3.70
C THR A 8 47.16 -25.89 4.81
N THR A 9 48.07 -25.26 5.58
CA THR A 9 47.69 -24.30 6.63
C THR A 9 47.10 -23.01 6.06
N ALA A 10 47.53 -22.58 4.87
CA ALA A 10 46.96 -21.42 4.19
C ALA A 10 45.50 -21.68 3.75
N ARG A 11 45.19 -22.90 3.26
CA ARG A 11 43.83 -23.28 2.83
C ARG A 11 42.84 -23.45 3.98
N GLU A 12 43.30 -23.83 5.17
CA GLU A 12 42.44 -23.88 6.36
C GLU A 12 42.05 -22.50 6.89
N ARG A 13 42.97 -21.52 6.83
CA ARG A 13 42.67 -20.12 7.24
C ARG A 13 41.64 -19.44 6.34
N GLU A 14 41.59 -19.79 5.06
CA GLU A 14 40.56 -19.27 4.14
C GLU A 14 39.18 -19.93 4.32
N ARG A 15 39.13 -21.14 4.87
CA ARG A 15 37.85 -21.84 5.14
C ARG A 15 37.17 -21.35 6.42
N GLY A 16 37.93 -20.92 7.43
CA GLY A 16 37.39 -20.43 8.71
C GLY A 16 36.68 -19.07 8.61
N THR A 17 37.04 -18.22 7.64
CA THR A 17 36.48 -16.85 7.52
C THR A 17 35.21 -16.77 6.68
N ARG A 18 34.85 -17.81 5.91
CA ARG A 18 33.61 -17.83 5.10
C ARG A 18 32.35 -18.22 5.88
N GLY A 19 32.47 -18.65 7.14
CA GLY A 19 31.35 -19.18 7.93
C GLY A 19 30.62 -18.18 8.86
N ALA A 20 31.14 -16.98 9.09
CA ALA A 20 30.68 -16.12 10.20
C ALA A 20 29.88 -14.87 9.79
N GLY A 21 29.50 -14.72 8.52
CA GLY A 21 28.95 -13.45 8.00
C GLY A 21 27.47 -13.42 7.62
N ALA A 22 26.71 -14.50 7.79
CA ALA A 22 25.36 -14.62 7.23
C ALA A 22 24.31 -15.01 8.27
N LYS A 23 24.01 -14.12 9.24
CA LYS A 23 22.80 -14.20 10.10
C LYS A 23 22.59 -12.95 10.96
N GLY A 24 22.49 -11.76 10.34
CA GLY A 24 22.29 -10.52 11.11
C GLY A 24 21.63 -9.34 10.41
N ALA A 25 21.31 -9.40 9.12
CA ALA A 25 20.80 -8.24 8.36
C ALA A 25 19.26 -8.13 8.30
N GLY A 26 18.51 -8.88 9.13
CA GLY A 26 17.07 -9.13 8.93
C GLY A 26 16.09 -8.52 9.92
N THR A 27 16.52 -7.80 10.96
CA THR A 27 15.62 -7.34 12.03
C THR A 27 15.30 -5.84 11.95
N ALA A 28 16.30 -4.98 11.73
CA ALA A 28 16.08 -3.53 11.64
C ALA A 28 15.13 -3.12 10.50
N SER A 29 15.22 -3.81 9.35
CA SER A 29 14.35 -3.57 8.19
C SER A 29 12.89 -3.98 8.46
N ARG A 30 12.65 -5.10 9.15
CA ARG A 30 11.29 -5.61 9.41
C ARG A 30 10.55 -4.76 10.45
N THR A 31 11.22 -4.37 11.54
CA THR A 31 10.60 -3.50 12.55
C THR A 31 10.24 -2.14 11.96
N ARG A 32 11.13 -1.57 11.13
CA ARG A 32 10.86 -0.32 10.40
C ARG A 32 9.64 -0.46 9.50
N SER A 33 9.56 -1.53 8.72
CA SER A 33 8.44 -1.81 7.81
C SER A 33 7.09 -1.88 8.53
N VAL A 34 7.02 -2.63 9.63
CA VAL A 34 5.80 -2.75 10.45
C VAL A 34 5.41 -1.40 11.06
N ALA A 35 6.39 -0.62 11.52
CA ALA A 35 6.13 0.72 12.06
C ALA A 35 5.55 1.67 10.99
N PHE A 36 6.08 1.67 9.76
CA PHE A 36 5.53 2.46 8.65
C PHE A 36 4.11 2.02 8.30
N VAL A 37 3.86 0.71 8.19
CA VAL A 37 2.53 0.17 7.93
C VAL A 37 1.53 0.61 9.01
N GLY A 38 1.89 0.47 10.29
CA GLY A 38 1.05 0.88 11.40
C GLY A 38 0.79 2.39 11.42
N LEU A 39 1.81 3.20 11.16
CA LEU A 39 1.68 4.65 11.07
C LEU A 39 0.75 5.07 9.92
N THR A 40 0.88 4.44 8.75
CA THR A 40 0.01 4.71 7.60
C THR A 40 -1.44 4.34 7.91
N ILE A 41 -1.69 3.21 8.57
CA ILE A 41 -3.04 2.83 9.02
C ILE A 41 -3.61 3.89 9.97
N ALA A 42 -2.82 4.36 10.94
CA ALA A 42 -3.23 5.39 11.88
C ALA A 42 -3.56 6.71 11.17
N LEU A 43 -2.69 7.15 10.25
CA LEU A 43 -2.90 8.36 9.45
C LEU A 43 -4.16 8.26 8.57
N MET A 44 -4.37 7.11 7.92
CA MET A 44 -5.59 6.85 7.15
C MET A 44 -6.85 6.92 8.01
N SER A 45 -6.78 6.37 9.22
CA SER A 45 -7.93 6.35 10.15
C SER A 45 -8.30 7.74 10.63
N VAL A 46 -7.31 8.55 11.04
CA VAL A 46 -7.56 9.93 11.49
C VAL A 46 -8.01 10.82 10.33
N SER A 47 -7.42 10.66 9.14
CA SER A 47 -7.83 11.43 7.96
C SER A 47 -9.19 11.04 7.41
N ALA A 48 -9.65 9.80 7.65
CA ALA A 48 -11.00 9.35 7.31
C ALA A 48 -12.10 10.14 8.06
N TRP A 49 -11.79 10.65 9.26
CA TRP A 49 -12.73 11.44 10.05
C TRP A 49 -12.90 12.86 9.51
N VAL A 50 -11.89 13.38 8.81
CA VAL A 50 -11.99 14.68 8.14
C VAL A 50 -12.64 14.46 6.77
N SER A 51 -13.97 14.51 6.77
CA SER A 51 -14.80 14.31 5.59
C SER A 51 -15.69 15.52 5.32
N VAL A 52 -15.72 15.99 4.08
CA VAL A 52 -16.68 16.99 3.59
C VAL A 52 -17.81 16.24 2.87
N PRO A 53 -19.06 16.35 3.32
CA PRO A 53 -20.20 15.69 2.67
C PRO A 53 -20.56 16.42 1.37
N LEU A 54 -19.88 16.05 0.28
CA LEU A 54 -20.14 16.55 -1.07
C LEU A 54 -21.01 15.53 -1.81
N GLY A 55 -22.32 15.57 -1.58
CA GLY A 55 -23.26 14.62 -2.18
C GLY A 55 -23.36 13.30 -1.43
N PRO A 56 -23.86 12.23 -2.08
CA PRO A 56 -24.12 10.94 -1.42
C PRO A 56 -22.85 10.23 -0.93
N VAL A 57 -21.69 10.57 -1.49
CA VAL A 57 -20.40 10.01 -1.11
C VAL A 57 -19.54 11.08 -0.46
N PRO A 58 -19.14 10.91 0.81
CA PRO A 58 -18.31 11.90 1.49
C PRO A 58 -16.89 11.94 0.89
N PHE A 59 -16.42 13.14 0.55
CA PHE A 59 -15.03 13.36 0.16
C PHE A 59 -14.16 13.47 1.41
N THR A 60 -13.08 12.70 1.50
CA THR A 60 -12.27 12.61 2.73
C THR A 60 -10.80 12.92 2.47
N LEU A 61 -10.08 13.38 3.52
CA LEU A 61 -8.61 13.51 3.46
C LEU A 61 -7.90 12.15 3.36
N GLN A 62 -8.60 11.05 3.62
CA GLN A 62 -8.06 9.70 3.50
C GLN A 62 -7.52 9.42 2.09
N THR A 63 -8.21 9.87 1.03
CA THR A 63 -7.75 9.69 -0.36
C THR A 63 -6.39 10.34 -0.60
N PHE A 64 -6.12 11.50 0.02
CA PHE A 64 -4.83 12.16 -0.05
C PHE A 64 -3.73 11.33 0.65
N VAL A 65 -4.03 10.80 1.85
CA VAL A 65 -3.09 9.93 2.58
C VAL A 65 -2.79 8.64 1.82
N MET A 66 -3.79 8.08 1.13
CA MET A 66 -3.62 6.88 0.29
C MET A 66 -2.67 7.14 -0.87
N VAL A 67 -2.87 8.24 -1.60
CA VAL A 67 -1.99 8.64 -2.71
C VAL A 67 -0.58 8.93 -2.20
N PHE A 68 -0.46 9.60 -1.05
CA PHE A 68 0.83 9.82 -0.40
C PHE A 68 1.51 8.49 -0.04
N ALA A 69 0.78 7.53 0.54
CA ALA A 69 1.31 6.21 0.89
C ALA A 69 1.76 5.43 -0.35
N LEU A 70 1.04 5.54 -1.47
CA LEU A 70 1.39 4.91 -2.75
C LEU A 70 2.77 5.38 -3.26
N LEU A 71 3.09 6.65 -3.04
CA LEU A 71 4.35 7.26 -3.46
C LEU A 71 5.48 7.06 -2.45
N ALA A 72 5.17 7.16 -1.16
CA ALA A 72 6.14 7.20 -0.07
C ALA A 72 6.56 5.81 0.46
N LEU A 73 5.68 4.80 0.37
CA LEU A 73 5.97 3.46 0.88
C LEU A 73 6.36 2.49 -0.24
N ALA A 74 7.03 1.40 0.13
CA ALA A 74 7.24 0.31 -0.81
C ALA A 74 5.90 -0.35 -1.19
N PRO A 75 5.75 -0.91 -2.41
CA PRO A 75 4.49 -1.48 -2.89
C PRO A 75 3.85 -2.50 -1.92
N LYS A 76 4.69 -3.34 -1.31
CA LYS A 76 4.26 -4.35 -0.34
C LYS A 76 3.75 -3.74 0.97
N GLU A 77 4.39 -2.68 1.44
CA GLU A 77 4.03 -1.99 2.68
C GLU A 77 2.74 -1.18 2.49
N CYS A 78 2.59 -0.51 1.34
CA CYS A 78 1.37 0.20 0.98
C CYS A 78 0.16 -0.75 0.95
N LEU A 79 0.27 -1.88 0.24
CA LEU A 79 -0.80 -2.88 0.21
C LEU A 79 -1.09 -3.48 1.58
N ALA A 80 -0.06 -3.76 2.38
CA ALA A 80 -0.23 -4.26 3.74
C ALA A 80 -0.95 -3.25 4.64
N ALA A 81 -0.66 -1.95 4.50
CA ALA A 81 -1.34 -0.89 5.25
C ALA A 81 -2.82 -0.78 4.86
N ILE A 82 -3.13 -0.79 3.57
CA ILE A 82 -4.51 -0.70 3.08
C ILE A 82 -5.31 -1.94 3.49
N ALA A 83 -4.74 -3.13 3.33
CA ALA A 83 -5.36 -4.38 3.76
C ALA A 83 -5.56 -4.41 5.28
N GLY A 84 -4.54 -4.00 6.06
CA GLY A 84 -4.63 -3.91 7.51
C GLY A 84 -5.73 -2.96 7.98
N TYR A 85 -5.86 -1.80 7.35
CA TYR A 85 -6.94 -0.85 7.60
C TYR A 85 -8.33 -1.46 7.33
N LEU A 86 -8.49 -2.17 6.21
CA LEU A 86 -9.75 -2.83 5.86
C LEU A 86 -10.12 -3.96 6.83
N ILE A 87 -9.13 -4.78 7.23
CA ILE A 87 -9.34 -5.86 8.19
C ILE A 87 -9.73 -5.28 9.55
N LEU A 88 -8.97 -4.31 10.06
CA LEU A 88 -9.25 -3.68 11.36
C LEU A 88 -10.61 -2.97 11.36
N GLY A 89 -10.91 -2.22 10.30
CA GLY A 89 -12.22 -1.57 10.16
C GLY A 89 -13.35 -2.59 9.99
N GLY A 90 -13.11 -3.70 9.29
CA GLY A 90 -14.07 -4.78 9.08
C GLY A 90 -14.40 -5.56 10.36
N VAL A 91 -13.41 -5.74 11.25
CA VAL A 91 -13.61 -6.34 12.59
C VAL A 91 -14.52 -5.48 13.47
N GLY A 92 -14.67 -4.19 13.17
CA GLY A 92 -15.59 -3.30 13.89
C GLY A 92 -14.93 -2.06 14.48
N LEU A 93 -13.63 -1.84 14.27
CA LEU A 93 -13.00 -0.60 14.73
C LEU A 93 -13.55 0.60 13.93
N PRO A 94 -13.80 1.76 14.57
CA PRO A 94 -14.35 2.96 13.93
C PRO A 94 -13.29 3.70 13.09
N LEU A 95 -12.67 2.99 12.15
CA LEU A 95 -11.60 3.50 11.29
C LEU A 95 -12.13 4.11 9.99
N PHE A 96 -13.37 3.77 9.60
CA PHE A 96 -13.98 4.27 8.38
C PHE A 96 -14.57 5.67 8.60
N SER A 97 -14.87 6.34 7.49
CA SER A 97 -15.44 7.69 7.49
C SER A 97 -16.67 7.79 8.40
N SER A 98 -16.81 8.94 9.07
CA SER A 98 -17.88 9.21 10.03
C SER A 98 -17.89 8.25 11.25
N MET A 99 -16.71 7.81 11.69
CA MET A 99 -16.51 6.89 12.82
C MET A 99 -17.28 5.57 12.69
N ARG A 100 -17.44 5.08 11.45
CA ARG A 100 -18.12 3.81 11.19
C ARG A 100 -17.12 2.66 11.15
N GLY A 101 -17.60 1.47 11.45
CA GLY A 101 -16.84 0.23 11.44
C GLY A 101 -17.75 -0.97 11.24
N GLY A 102 -17.16 -2.12 10.91
CA GLY A 102 -17.82 -3.41 10.81
C GLY A 102 -18.14 -3.84 9.39
N LEU A 103 -18.46 -5.12 9.24
CA LEU A 103 -18.82 -5.75 7.96
C LEU A 103 -20.02 -5.07 7.29
N GLY A 104 -20.94 -4.49 8.06
CA GLY A 104 -22.08 -3.75 7.54
C GLY A 104 -21.69 -2.50 6.74
N VAL A 105 -20.53 -1.90 7.00
CA VAL A 105 -20.00 -0.78 6.20
C VAL A 105 -19.40 -1.30 4.89
N LEU A 106 -18.72 -2.45 4.93
CA LEU A 106 -18.12 -3.09 3.74
C LEU A 106 -19.18 -3.63 2.77
N ALA A 107 -20.31 -4.11 3.27
CA ALA A 107 -21.46 -4.53 2.47
C ALA A 107 -22.44 -3.37 2.16
N GLY A 108 -22.20 -2.19 2.72
CA GLY A 108 -23.04 -1.01 2.54
C GLY A 108 -22.72 -0.22 1.26
N PRO A 109 -23.42 0.90 1.01
CA PRO A 109 -23.25 1.72 -0.19
C PRO A 109 -21.85 2.35 -0.31
N THR A 110 -21.16 2.57 0.81
CA THR A 110 -19.80 3.14 0.84
C THR A 110 -18.70 2.07 0.78
N GLY A 111 -19.05 0.79 0.93
CA GLY A 111 -18.09 -0.32 0.96
C GLY A 111 -17.30 -0.49 -0.35
N GLY A 112 -17.86 -0.07 -1.48
CA GLY A 112 -17.17 -0.17 -2.78
C GLY A 112 -15.94 0.70 -2.87
N PHE A 113 -15.93 1.85 -2.17
CA PHE A 113 -14.76 2.71 -2.11
C PHE A 113 -13.63 2.05 -1.32
N LEU A 114 -13.97 1.32 -0.27
CA LEU A 114 -13.04 0.60 0.58
C LEU A 114 -12.36 -0.55 -0.18
N TRP A 115 -13.13 -1.39 -0.86
CA TRP A 115 -12.58 -2.43 -1.74
C TRP A 115 -11.83 -1.83 -2.93
N GLY A 116 -12.37 -0.75 -3.48
CA GLY A 116 -11.77 0.05 -4.55
C GLY A 116 -10.40 0.62 -4.17
N PHE A 117 -10.14 0.96 -2.91
CA PHE A 117 -8.81 1.37 -2.47
C PHE A 117 -7.80 0.23 -2.52
N LEU A 118 -8.18 -0.99 -2.13
CA LEU A 118 -7.27 -2.14 -2.18
C LEU A 118 -6.97 -2.54 -3.63
N VAL A 119 -8.01 -2.67 -4.45
CA VAL A 119 -7.90 -3.02 -5.87
C VAL A 119 -7.17 -1.92 -6.64
N GLY A 120 -7.57 -0.66 -6.43
CA GLY A 120 -6.95 0.52 -7.02
C GLY A 120 -5.49 0.65 -6.66
N ALA A 121 -5.09 0.40 -5.41
CA ALA A 121 -3.69 0.45 -5.00
C ALA A 121 -2.87 -0.66 -5.65
N ALA A 122 -3.41 -1.88 -5.74
CA ALA A 122 -2.74 -2.99 -6.39
C ALA A 122 -2.49 -2.69 -7.89
N LEU A 123 -3.52 -2.19 -8.58
CA LEU A 123 -3.44 -1.78 -9.98
C LEU A 123 -2.49 -0.61 -10.20
N ALA A 124 -2.55 0.42 -9.35
CA ALA A 124 -1.69 1.58 -9.45
C ALA A 124 -0.22 1.23 -9.22
N LEU A 125 0.08 0.35 -8.26
CA LEU A 125 1.44 -0.15 -8.02
C LEU A 125 1.94 -1.01 -9.18
N ALA A 126 1.07 -1.86 -9.75
CA ALA A 126 1.41 -2.66 -10.93
C ALA A 126 1.70 -1.77 -12.14
N LEU A 127 0.86 -0.75 -12.37
CA LEU A 127 1.04 0.24 -13.44
C LEU A 127 2.32 1.04 -13.25
N ARG A 128 2.59 1.52 -12.03
CA ARG A 128 3.83 2.22 -11.67
C ARG A 128 5.05 1.37 -12.00
N HIS A 129 5.00 0.08 -11.66
CA HIS A 129 6.09 -0.86 -11.95
C HIS A 129 6.27 -1.08 -13.46
N ALA A 130 5.18 -1.32 -14.19
CA ALA A 130 5.21 -1.53 -15.63
C ALA A 130 5.72 -0.30 -16.39
N LEU A 131 5.22 0.90 -16.05
CA LEU A 131 5.66 2.16 -16.65
C LEU A 131 7.10 2.49 -16.29
N SER A 132 7.54 2.24 -15.06
CA SER A 132 8.94 2.44 -14.66
C SER A 132 9.91 1.49 -15.37
N SER A 133 9.43 0.34 -15.86
CA SER A 133 10.23 -0.60 -16.66
C SER A 133 10.37 -0.16 -18.13
N LEU A 134 9.44 0.67 -18.63
CA LEU A 134 9.38 1.17 -20.01
C LEU A 134 9.97 2.58 -20.13
N ALA A 135 9.93 3.35 -19.05
CA ALA A 135 10.52 4.66 -18.94
C ALA A 135 12.06 4.57 -18.98
N ASP A 136 12.67 5.22 -19.97
CA ASP A 136 14.09 5.54 -19.90
C ASP A 136 14.39 6.25 -18.58
N ARG A 137 15.57 6.00 -17.99
CA ARG A 137 15.98 6.41 -16.63
C ARG A 137 16.07 7.94 -16.40
N GLY A 138 15.37 8.76 -17.16
CA GLY A 138 15.18 10.18 -16.92
C GLY A 138 14.17 10.43 -15.80
N GLY A 139 14.48 11.35 -14.89
CA GLY A 139 13.61 11.67 -13.75
C GLY A 139 12.19 12.10 -14.14
N PHE A 140 12.02 12.73 -15.32
CA PHE A 140 10.70 13.14 -15.81
C PHE A 140 9.79 11.96 -16.18
N ALA A 141 10.35 10.87 -16.70
CA ALA A 141 9.59 9.67 -17.05
C ALA A 141 9.11 8.93 -15.78
N GLN A 142 9.90 8.94 -14.71
CA GLN A 142 9.49 8.40 -13.42
C GLN A 142 8.36 9.22 -12.77
N VAL A 143 8.45 10.55 -12.84
CA VAL A 143 7.39 11.44 -12.31
C VAL A 143 6.07 11.26 -13.06
N THR A 144 6.12 11.12 -14.38
CA THR A 144 4.91 10.88 -15.19
C THR A 144 4.30 9.51 -14.90
N ALA A 145 5.12 8.46 -14.69
CA ALA A 145 4.63 7.15 -14.25
C ALA A 145 3.97 7.21 -12.87
N ASP A 146 4.55 7.95 -11.92
CA ASP A 146 4.01 8.12 -10.57
C ASP A 146 2.68 8.90 -10.61
N LEU A 147 2.58 9.98 -11.40
CA LEU A 147 1.33 10.72 -11.60
C LEU A 147 0.25 9.85 -12.24
N ALA A 148 0.60 9.08 -13.27
CA ALA A 148 -0.33 8.16 -13.93
C ALA A 148 -0.88 7.12 -12.95
N ALA A 149 -0.02 6.57 -12.09
CA ALA A 149 -0.42 5.63 -11.04
C ALA A 149 -1.38 6.27 -10.03
N CYS A 150 -1.11 7.50 -9.59
CA CYS A 150 -1.99 8.24 -8.68
C CYS A 150 -3.37 8.49 -9.30
N VAL A 151 -3.42 8.92 -10.57
CA VAL A 151 -4.68 9.13 -11.29
C VAL A 151 -5.43 7.80 -11.45
N ALA A 152 -4.74 6.73 -11.85
CA ALA A 152 -5.33 5.41 -11.98
C ALA A 152 -5.92 4.92 -10.66
N PHE A 153 -5.22 5.12 -9.53
CA PHE A 153 -5.73 4.79 -8.20
C PHE A 153 -7.05 5.51 -7.90
N VAL A 154 -7.11 6.82 -8.12
CA VAL A 154 -8.33 7.61 -7.84
C VAL A 154 -9.46 7.16 -8.76
N VAL A 155 -9.21 7.01 -10.06
CA VAL A 155 -10.24 6.60 -11.02
C VAL A 155 -10.80 5.22 -10.69
N VAL A 156 -9.94 4.23 -10.40
CA VAL A 156 -10.37 2.86 -10.09
C VAL A 156 -11.14 2.81 -8.76
N SER A 157 -10.66 3.53 -7.74
CA SER A 157 -11.34 3.55 -6.44
C SER A 157 -12.73 4.21 -6.51
N TYR A 158 -12.87 5.30 -7.26
CA TYR A 158 -14.17 5.93 -7.51
C TYR A 158 -15.06 5.07 -8.39
N ALA A 159 -14.54 4.47 -9.46
CA ALA A 159 -15.34 3.59 -10.33
C ALA A 159 -15.90 2.38 -9.56
N CYS A 160 -15.09 1.73 -8.73
CA CYS A 160 -15.52 0.62 -7.89
C CYS A 160 -16.52 1.08 -6.81
N GLY A 161 -16.29 2.25 -6.22
CA GLY A 161 -17.19 2.89 -5.27
C GLY A 161 -18.56 3.20 -5.85
N CYS A 162 -18.60 3.91 -6.99
CA CYS A 162 -19.82 4.22 -7.72
C CYS A 162 -20.56 2.95 -8.14
N PHE A 163 -19.85 1.92 -8.60
CA PHE A 163 -20.47 0.66 -9.01
C PHE A 163 -21.21 -0.03 -7.86
N GLN A 164 -20.57 -0.20 -6.69
CA GLN A 164 -21.25 -0.78 -5.53
C GLN A 164 -22.34 0.14 -4.99
N TYR A 165 -22.12 1.46 -5.01
CA TYR A 165 -23.12 2.43 -4.61
C TYR A 165 -24.38 2.28 -5.48
N MET A 166 -24.25 2.18 -6.80
CA MET A 166 -25.37 1.96 -7.72
C MET A 166 -26.11 0.64 -7.43
N LEU A 167 -25.37 -0.45 -7.19
CA LEU A 167 -25.97 -1.75 -6.89
C LEU A 167 -26.73 -1.78 -5.57
N VAL A 168 -26.26 -1.05 -4.55
CA VAL A 168 -26.85 -1.06 -3.20
C VAL A 168 -27.90 0.03 -3.03
N ALA A 169 -27.71 1.20 -3.63
CA ALA A 169 -28.63 2.34 -3.52
C ALA A 169 -29.76 2.29 -4.55
N GLY A 170 -29.61 1.54 -5.66
CA GLY A 170 -30.64 1.40 -6.69
C GLY A 170 -30.92 2.68 -7.48
N VAL A 171 -29.92 3.56 -7.63
CA VAL A 171 -30.05 4.87 -8.29
C VAL A 171 -29.23 4.92 -9.59
N ASP A 172 -29.81 5.49 -10.65
CA ASP A 172 -29.18 5.65 -11.98
C ASP A 172 -28.09 6.75 -12.04
N LEU A 173 -27.22 6.64 -13.06
CA LEU A 173 -26.05 7.49 -13.39
C LEU A 173 -26.15 9.02 -13.16
N PRO A 174 -27.30 9.70 -13.26
CA PRO A 174 -27.37 11.15 -13.06
C PRO A 174 -27.31 11.63 -11.60
N ALA A 175 -27.43 10.73 -10.62
CA ALA A 175 -27.49 11.06 -9.19
C ALA A 175 -26.35 10.47 -8.35
N ALA A 176 -25.41 9.76 -8.98
CA ALA A 176 -24.17 9.24 -8.39
C ALA A 176 -22.99 10.16 -8.70
#